data_AF-A0A961YR71-F1
#
_entry.id   AF-A0A961YR71-F1
#
_cell.length_a   1.000
_cell.length_b   1.000
_cell.length_c   1.000
_cell.angle_alpha   90.00
_cell.angle_beta   90.00
_cell.angle_gamma   90.00
#
_symmetry.space_group_name_H-M   'P 1'
#
loop_
_entity.id
_entity.type
_entity.pdbx_description
1 polymer ?
#
loop_
_entity_poly.entity_id
_entity_poly.type
_entity_poly.pdbx_seq_one_letter_code
_entity_poly.pdbx_strand_id
1 'polypeptide(L)' 'MQPSRIAWQEATIAAIETLTPTVRSFRLEPALPFVFVAGQHVDVRLTAPDGYRAERSYSIASSPERMAIELVIE' A
#
# COMPACT_ATOMS: atom_id res chain seq x y z
N MET A 1 -8.94 1.31 25.79
CA MET A 1 -8.56 2.13 24.62
C MET A 1 -9.40 1.66 23.45
N GLN A 2 -10.30 2.48 22.92
CA GLN A 2 -11.09 2.11 21.74
C GLN A 2 -10.12 1.96 20.56
N PRO A 3 -10.14 0.86 19.78
CA PRO A 3 -9.30 0.78 18.59
C PRO A 3 -9.65 1.96 17.68
N SER A 4 -8.63 2.75 17.31
CA SER A 4 -8.80 3.82 16.34
C SER A 4 -9.36 3.23 15.05
N ARG A 5 -10.46 3.80 14.55
CA ARG A 5 -11.07 3.39 13.28
C ARG A 5 -10.01 3.49 12.19
N ILE A 6 -9.72 2.38 11.50
CA ILE A 6 -8.86 2.36 10.32
C ILE A 6 -9.44 3.37 9.32
N ALA A 7 -8.71 4.45 9.10
CA ALA A 7 -9.08 5.48 8.14
C ALA A 7 -8.55 5.06 6.77
N TRP A 8 -9.42 4.44 5.96
CA TRP A 8 -9.11 4.15 4.56
C TRP A 8 -8.93 5.46 3.79
N GLN A 9 -7.89 5.50 2.96
CA GLN A 9 -7.67 6.56 1.99
C GLN A 9 -7.33 5.97 0.63
N GLU A 10 -7.56 6.73 -0.44
CA GLU A 10 -7.14 6.34 -1.78
C GLU A 10 -5.62 6.53 -1.95
N ALA A 11 -5.04 5.74 -2.84
CA ALA A 11 -3.65 5.87 -3.26
C ALA A 11 -3.53 5.61 -4.76
N THR A 12 -2.64 6.35 -5.42
CA THR A 12 -2.35 6.19 -6.85
C THR A 12 -1.12 5.31 -7.02
N ILE A 13 -1.15 4.34 -7.93
CA ILE A 13 0.07 3.62 -8.33
C ILE A 13 0.89 4.55 -9.23
N ALA A 14 1.99 5.09 -8.68
CA ALA A 14 2.89 6.01 -9.37
C ALA A 14 3.91 5.27 -10.25
N ALA A 15 4.29 4.05 -9.87
CA ALA A 15 5.19 3.20 -10.65
C ALA A 15 4.98 1.72 -10.35
N ILE A 16 5.28 0.88 -11.34
CA ILE A 16 5.36 -0.57 -11.20
C ILE A 16 6.70 -1.01 -11.79
N GLU A 17 7.50 -1.75 -11.02
CA GLU A 17 8.76 -2.31 -11.45
C GLU A 17 8.74 -3.83 -11.31
N THR A 18 9.14 -4.55 -12.37
CA THR A 18 9.29 -6.00 -12.32
C THR A 18 10.63 -6.34 -11.68
N LEU A 19 10.62 -7.01 -10.53
CA LEU A 19 11.84 -7.45 -9.84
C LEU A 19 12.25 -8.86 -10.27
N THR A 20 11.26 -9.75 -10.43
CA THR A 20 11.43 -11.11 -10.94
C THR A 20 10.21 -11.48 -11.82
N PRO A 21 10.18 -12.67 -12.47
CA PRO A 21 9.01 -13.08 -13.25
C PRO A 21 7.69 -13.12 -12.47
N THR A 22 7.75 -13.36 -11.15
CA THR A 22 6.57 -13.39 -10.27
C THR A 22 6.46 -12.10 -9.45
N VAL A 23 7.58 -11.53 -9.01
CA VAL A 23 7.60 -10.41 -8.05
C VAL A 23 7.63 -9.05 -8.73
N ARG A 24 6.78 -8.13 -8.26
CA ARG A 24 6.70 -6.73 -8.68
C ARG A 24 6.78 -5.78 -7.48
N SER A 25 7.46 -4.66 -7.66
CA SER A 25 7.39 -3.51 -6.77
C SER A 25 6.31 -2.55 -7.26
N PHE A 26 5.47 -2.07 -6.35
CA PHE A 26 4.45 -1.06 -6.58
C PHE A 26 4.76 0.15 -5.70
N ARG A 27 4.95 1.30 -6.35
CA ARG A 27 5.04 2.59 -5.66
C ARG A 27 3.65 3.21 -5.59
N LEU A 28 3.17 3.42 -4.38
CA LEU A 28 1.86 4.01 -4.10
C LEU A 28 2.04 5.41 -3.51
N GLU A 29 1.31 6.37 -4.04
CA GLU A 29 1.20 7.73 -3.52
C GLU A 29 -0.16 7.90 -2.85
N PRO A 30 -0.22 7.91 -1.50
CA PRO A 30 -1.45 8.15 -0.77
C PRO A 30 -1.98 9.56 -1.02
N ALA A 31 -3.31 9.72 -1.06
CA ALA A 31 -3.94 11.02 -1.30
C ALA A 31 -3.69 12.03 -0.16
N LEU A 32 -3.41 11.55 1.06
CA LEU A 32 -3.06 12.36 2.22
C LEU A 32 -1.70 11.91 2.78
N PRO A 33 -0.96 12.78 3.49
CA PRO A 33 0.29 12.39 4.14
C PRO A 33 0.13 11.13 5.00
N PHE A 34 1.02 10.16 4.76
CA PHE A 34 1.00 8.87 5.45
C PHE A 34 2.30 8.69 6.21
N VAL A 35 2.19 8.52 7.53
CA VAL A 35 3.35 8.33 8.43
C VAL A 35 3.31 6.91 8.97
N PHE A 36 4.45 6.23 8.91
CA PHE A 36 4.61 4.87 9.41
C PHE A 36 5.99 4.70 10.04
N VAL A 37 6.16 3.63 10.80
CA VAL A 37 7.43 3.18 11.34
C VAL A 37 7.93 2.00 10.52
N ALA A 38 9.24 1.91 10.29
CA ALA A 38 9.85 0.80 9.57
C ALA A 38 9.44 -0.55 10.19
N GLY A 39 9.09 -1.51 9.34
CA GLY A 39 8.59 -2.84 9.74
C GLY A 39 7.06 -2.94 9.88
N GLN A 40 6.32 -1.85 9.72
CA GLN A 40 4.84 -1.90 9.67
C GLN A 40 4.33 -2.38 8.30
N HIS A 41 3.04 -2.73 8.28
CA HIS A 41 2.29 -3.11 7.08
C HIS A 41 1.10 -2.17 6.86
N VAL A 42 0.54 -2.22 5.66
CA VAL A 42 -0.73 -1.60 5.30
C VAL A 42 -1.71 -2.64 4.78
N ASP A 43 -3.00 -2.39 4.97
CA ASP A 43 -4.03 -3.11 4.25
C ASP A 43 -4.30 -2.39 2.93
N VAL A 44 -4.25 -3.15 1.83
CA VAL A 44 -4.58 -2.67 0.49
C VAL A 44 -5.94 -3.25 0.10
N ARG A 45 -6.86 -2.37 -0.25
CA ARG A 45 -8.18 -2.73 -0.76
C ARG A 45 -8.31 -2.34 -2.22
N LEU A 46 -8.54 -3.33 -3.08
CA LEU A 46 -8.92 -3.12 -4.48
C LEU A 46 -10.45 -3.23 -4.59
N THR A 47 -11.06 -2.26 -5.27
CA THR A 47 -12.49 -2.26 -5.59
C THR A 47 -12.63 -2.00 -7.08
N ALA A 48 -13.32 -2.88 -7.81
CA ALA A 48 -13.58 -2.73 -9.24
C ALA A 48 -15.03 -2.28 -9.50
N PRO A 49 -15.33 -1.69 -10.68
CA PRO A 49 -16.67 -1.19 -11.01
C PRO A 49 -17.78 -2.25 -11.01
N ASP A 50 -17.42 -3.52 -11.20
CA ASP A 50 -18.33 -4.67 -11.17
C ASP A 50 -18.68 -5.15 -9.75
N GLY A 51 -18.16 -4.47 -8.72
CA GLY A 51 -18.35 -4.82 -7.31
C GLY A 51 -17.34 -5.81 -6.77
N TYR A 52 -16.36 -6.26 -7.57
CA TYR A 52 -15.26 -7.07 -7.04
C TYR A 52 -14.47 -6.29 -5.98
N ARG A 53 -14.22 -6.94 -4.84
CA ARG A 53 -13.43 -6.40 -3.74
C ARG A 53 -12.43 -7.42 -3.24
N ALA A 54 -11.17 -7.02 -3.15
CA ALA A 54 -10.10 -7.78 -2.52
C ALA A 54 -9.38 -6.93 -1.48
N GLU A 55 -8.97 -7.54 -0.39
CA GLU A 55 -8.26 -6.87 0.71
C GLU A 55 -7.12 -7.76 1.19
N ARG A 56 -5.91 -7.23 1.24
CA ARG A 56 -4.70 -7.96 1.64
C ARG A 56 -3.75 -7.04 2.41
N SER A 57 -3.09 -7.60 3.41
CA SER A 57 -2.06 -6.90 4.18
C SER A 57 -0.69 -7.09 3.54
N TYR A 58 0.05 -6.00 3.33
CA TYR A 58 1.39 -6.00 2.77
C TYR A 58 2.36 -5.20 3.63
N SER A 59 3.55 -5.76 3.86
CA SER A 59 4.64 -5.04 4.51
C SER A 59 5.11 -3.86 3.66
N ILE A 60 5.44 -2.75 4.31
CA ILE A 60 6.00 -1.58 3.62
C ILE A 60 7.49 -1.83 3.38
N ALA A 61 7.90 -1.80 2.11
CA ALA A 61 9.28 -2.04 1.68
C ALA A 61 10.12 -0.75 1.57
N SER A 62 9.50 0.42 1.70
CA SER A 62 10.18 1.73 1.65
C SER A 62 10.55 2.27 3.04
N SER A 63 11.52 3.19 3.08
CA SER A 63 11.82 4.00 4.27
C SER A 63 10.69 4.98 4.60
N PRO A 64 10.40 5.26 5.91
CA PRO A 64 9.45 6.29 6.36
C PRO A 64 9.71 7.71 5.86
N GLU A 65 10.93 8.01 5.41
CA GLU A 65 11.31 9.35 4.94
C GLU A 65 10.78 9.67 3.53
N ARG A 66 10.24 8.66 2.83
CA ARG A 66 9.64 8.85 1.50
C ARG A 66 8.16 9.21 1.63
N MET A 67 7.70 10.12 0.77
CA MET A 67 6.27 10.48 0.69
C MET A 67 5.41 9.35 0.11
N ALA A 68 5.98 8.54 -0.79
CA ALA A 68 5.33 7.36 -1.34
C ALA A 68 5.72 6.11 -0.55
N ILE A 69 4.80 5.14 -0.48
CA ILE A 69 5.08 3.80 0.06
C ILE A 69 5.38 2.83 -1.07
N GLU A 70 6.26 1.87 -0.80
CA GLU A 70 6.63 0.82 -1.74
C GLU A 70 6.18 -0.53 -1.20
N LEU A 71 5.49 -1.33 -2.02
CA LEU A 71 5.05 -2.68 -1.70
C LEU A 71 5.69 -3.65 -2.68
N VAL A 72 6.27 -4.73 -2.17
CA VAL A 72 6.82 -5.81 -2.99
C VAL A 72 5.90 -7.02 -2.88
N ILE A 73 5.39 -7.49 -4.02
CA ILE A 73 4.32 -8.48 -4.10
C ILE A 73 4.72 -9.57 -5.09
N GLU A 74 4.54 -10.84 -4.71
CA GLU A 74 4.67 -12.03 -5.56
C GLU A 74 3.36 -12.40 -6.27
#